data_AF-A0A4Q4BD14-F1
#
_entry.id   AF-A0A4Q4BD14-F1
#
_cell.length_a   1.000
_cell.length_b   1.000
_cell.length_c   1.000
_cell.angle_alpha   90.00
_cell.angle_beta   90.00
_cell.angle_gamma   90.00
#
_symmetry.space_group_name_H-M   'P 1'
#
loop_
_entity.id
_entity.type
_entity.pdbx_description
1 polymer ?
#
loop_
_entity_poly.entity_id
_entity_poly.type
_entity_poly.pdbx_seq_one_letter_code
_entity_poly.pdbx_strand_id
1 'polypeptide(L)'
;KEAVPVPPPVTRPCDGCSAPCLTACPAGALTGAGYDVPACHAFLNQPEGADCLSGGCLVRRACPVSQSYARLPEQSAHHMRHFHR
;
A
#
# COMPACT_ATOMS: atom_id res chain seq x y z
N LYS A 1 -11.89 -25.60 21.68
CA LYS A 1 -10.93 -25.04 20.70
C LYS A 1 -9.67 -25.90 20.79
N GLU A 2 -9.27 -26.51 19.68
CA GLU A 2 -8.01 -27.26 19.61
C GLU A 2 -6.86 -26.31 19.26
N ALA A 3 -5.74 -26.45 19.95
CA ALA A 3 -4.52 -25.69 19.64
C ALA A 3 -3.73 -26.44 18.57
N VAL A 4 -3.47 -25.79 17.44
CA VAL A 4 -2.67 -26.35 16.34
C VAL A 4 -1.25 -25.79 16.43
N PRO A 5 -0.21 -26.64 16.38
CA PRO A 5 1.17 -26.16 16.34
C PRO A 5 1.44 -25.42 15.02
N VAL A 6 2.01 -24.22 15.11
CA VAL A 6 2.42 -23.42 13.95
C VAL A 6 3.95 -23.34 13.87
N PRO A 7 4.53 -23.25 12.65
CA PRO A 7 5.96 -23.03 12.49
C PRO A 7 6.46 -21.76 13.20
N PRO A 8 7.76 -21.67 13.53
CA PRO A 8 8.33 -20.46 14.09
C PRO A 8 8.26 -19.28 13.10
N PRO A 9 8.28 -18.03 13.58
CA PRO A 9 8.28 -16.85 12.72
C PRO A 9 9.52 -16.79 11.82
N VAL A 10 9.33 -16.31 10.60
CA VAL A 10 10.43 -15.95 9.70
C VAL A 10 10.90 -14.51 9.96
N THR A 11 12.11 -14.18 9.52
CA THR A 11 12.66 -12.82 9.59
C THR A 11 11.77 -11.83 8.84
N ARG A 12 11.57 -10.64 9.43
CA ARG A 12 10.76 -9.59 8.83
C ARG A 12 11.55 -8.97 7.67
N PRO A 13 11.02 -8.99 6.42
CA PRO A 13 11.74 -8.46 5.27
C PRO A 13 11.99 -6.94 5.35
N CYS A 14 11.23 -6.23 6.18
CA CYS A 14 11.42 -4.79 6.38
C CYS A 14 12.74 -4.45 7.09
N ASP A 15 13.28 -5.35 7.91
CA ASP A 15 14.42 -5.03 8.79
C ASP A 15 15.72 -4.75 8.00
N GLY A 16 15.84 -5.29 6.77
CA GLY A 16 16.95 -5.03 5.85
C GLY A 16 16.56 -4.21 4.61
N CYS A 17 15.35 -3.63 4.59
CA CYS A 17 14.82 -2.92 3.43
C CYS A 17 15.27 -1.46 3.41
N SER A 18 15.49 -0.89 2.22
CA SER A 18 15.72 0.56 2.04
C SER A 18 14.49 1.43 2.33
N ALA A 19 13.35 0.81 2.65
CA ALA A 19 12.09 1.45 3.02
C ALA A 19 11.54 2.48 2.00
N PRO A 20 11.48 2.17 0.69
CA PRO A 20 10.96 3.11 -0.32
C PRO A 20 9.49 3.48 -0.09
N CYS A 21 8.75 2.67 0.67
CA CYS A 21 7.36 2.93 1.05
C CYS A 21 7.19 4.21 1.89
N LEU A 22 8.21 4.68 2.60
CA LEU A 22 8.10 5.85 3.48
C LEU A 22 8.01 7.18 2.73
N THR A 23 8.48 7.23 1.48
CA THR A 23 8.52 8.45 0.66
C THR A 23 7.71 8.33 -0.63
N ALA A 24 7.12 7.17 -0.91
CA ALA A 24 6.40 6.90 -2.15
C ALA A 24 4.99 7.51 -2.22
N CYS A 25 4.46 8.08 -1.12
CA CYS A 25 3.15 8.71 -1.12
C CYS A 25 3.23 10.13 -1.71
N PRO A 26 2.67 10.40 -2.91
CA PRO A 26 2.73 11.73 -3.51
C PRO A 26 1.95 12.77 -2.69
N ALA A 27 0.93 12.33 -1.95
CA ALA A 27 0.13 13.19 -1.07
C ALA A 27 0.77 13.43 0.30
N GLY A 28 1.87 12.77 0.64
CA GLY A 28 2.41 12.74 2.01
C GLY A 28 1.44 12.14 3.04
N ALA A 29 0.34 11.52 2.59
CA ALA A 29 -0.75 11.06 3.43
C ALA A 29 -0.42 9.77 4.20
N LEU A 30 0.41 8.90 3.66
CA LEU A 30 0.83 7.65 4.30
C LEU A 30 2.33 7.66 4.54
N THR A 31 2.72 7.70 5.82
CA THR A 31 4.12 7.81 6.27
C THR A 31 4.41 6.78 7.37
N GLY A 32 5.64 6.78 7.90
CA GLY A 32 5.98 5.98 9.07
C GLY A 32 5.22 6.37 10.35
N ALA A 33 4.64 7.58 10.39
CA ALA A 33 3.89 8.06 11.55
C ALA A 33 2.40 7.66 11.53
N GLY A 34 1.85 7.38 10.34
CA GLY A 34 0.43 7.03 10.21
C GLY A 34 -0.15 7.29 8.83
N TYR A 35 -1.48 7.20 8.75
CA TYR A 35 -2.24 7.40 7.52
C TYR A 35 -3.29 8.51 7.69
N ASP A 36 -3.03 9.67 7.09
CA ASP A 36 -3.98 10.76 6.89
C ASP A 36 -4.92 10.43 5.72
N VAL A 37 -6.00 9.72 6.04
CA VAL A 37 -7.03 9.32 5.07
C VAL A 37 -7.71 10.54 4.42
N PRO A 38 -8.13 11.59 5.17
CA PRO A 38 -8.66 12.80 4.56
C PRO A 38 -7.74 13.44 3.50
N ALA A 39 -6.44 13.61 3.78
CA ALA A 39 -5.48 14.14 2.81
C ALA A 39 -5.34 13.22 1.59
N CYS A 40 -5.40 11.90 1.78
CA CYS A 40 -5.40 10.95 0.69
C CYS A 40 -6.62 11.10 -0.23
N HIS A 41 -7.83 11.19 0.33
CA HIS A 41 -9.04 11.41 -0.48
C HIS A 41 -8.98 12.75 -1.21
N ALA A 42 -8.48 13.81 -0.57
CA ALA A 42 -8.29 15.10 -1.22
C ALA A 42 -7.35 15.02 -2.43
N PHE A 43 -6.24 14.27 -2.33
CA PHE A 43 -5.34 14.02 -3.46
C PHE A 43 -5.97 13.14 -4.55
N LEU A 44 -6.75 12.12 -4.18
CA LEU A 44 -7.41 11.22 -5.13
C LEU A 44 -8.47 11.93 -5.99
N ASN A 45 -9.01 13.06 -5.52
CA ASN A 45 -9.91 13.92 -6.31
C ASN A 45 -9.17 14.72 -7.41
N GLN A 46 -7.84 14.76 -7.40
CA GLN A 46 -7.04 15.50 -8.38
C GLN A 46 -6.61 14.61 -9.56
N PRO A 47 -6.29 15.19 -10.74
CA PRO A 47 -5.78 14.43 -11.87
C PRO A 47 -4.54 13.57 -11.53
N GLU A 48 -3.66 14.06 -10.68
CA GLU A 48 -2.46 13.37 -10.19
C GLU A 48 -2.81 12.12 -9.36
N GLY A 49 -4.03 12.05 -8.82
CA GLY A 49 -4.59 10.90 -8.12
C GLY A 49 -4.95 9.72 -9.03
N ALA A 50 -5.02 9.91 -10.35
CA ALA A 50 -5.49 8.90 -11.29
C ALA A 50 -4.63 7.62 -11.31
N ASP A 51 -3.30 7.74 -11.16
CA ASP A 51 -2.41 6.57 -11.07
C ASP A 51 -2.66 5.76 -9.79
N CYS A 52 -2.93 6.43 -8.67
CA CYS A 52 -3.34 5.76 -7.44
C CYS A 52 -4.71 5.08 -7.59
N LEU A 53 -5.68 5.71 -8.28
CA LEU A 53 -7.01 5.15 -8.50
C LEU A 53 -7.02 3.94 -9.43
N SER A 54 -6.16 3.92 -10.45
CA SER A 54 -6.12 2.86 -11.47
C SER A 54 -5.10 1.76 -11.16
N GLY A 55 -3.92 2.11 -10.67
CA GLY A 55 -2.84 1.18 -10.35
C GLY A 55 -2.78 0.74 -8.89
N GLY A 56 -3.52 1.40 -8.00
CA GLY A 56 -3.44 1.21 -6.55
C GLY A 56 -2.43 2.13 -5.87
N CYS A 57 -2.50 2.18 -4.55
CA CYS A 57 -1.63 3.00 -3.69
C CYS A 57 -0.13 2.82 -4.03
N LEU A 58 0.54 3.93 -4.36
CA LEU A 58 1.97 3.96 -4.71
C LEU A 58 2.87 3.47 -3.58
N VAL A 59 2.50 3.71 -2.31
CA VAL A 59 3.23 3.16 -1.16
C VAL A 59 3.25 1.62 -1.19
N ARG A 60 2.12 0.99 -1.54
CA ARG A 60 2.06 -0.48 -1.67
C ARG A 60 2.82 -0.99 -2.88
N ARG A 61 2.88 -0.24 -3.97
CA ARG A 61 3.60 -0.57 -5.21
C ARG A 61 5.12 -0.39 -5.07
N ALA A 62 5.57 0.52 -4.22
CA ALA A 62 6.98 0.76 -3.95
C ALA A 62 7.63 -0.35 -3.12
N CYS A 63 6.86 -1.14 -2.38
CA CYS A 63 7.39 -2.23 -1.56
C CYS A 63 8.04 -3.32 -2.44
N PRO A 64 9.34 -3.65 -2.25
CA PRO A 64 10.03 -4.67 -3.04
C PRO A 64 9.37 -6.05 -2.95
N VAL A 65 8.87 -6.41 -1.76
CA VAL A 65 8.09 -7.66 -1.58
C VAL A 65 6.83 -7.61 -2.42
N SER A 66 6.15 -6.46 -2.50
CA SER A 66 4.95 -6.37 -3.32
C SER A 66 5.24 -6.48 -4.82
N GLN A 67 6.43 -6.09 -5.28
CA GLN A 67 6.82 -6.18 -6.68
C GLN A 67 7.08 -7.63 -7.12
N SER A 68 7.42 -8.52 -6.18
CA SER A 68 7.57 -9.95 -6.46
C SER A 68 6.24 -10.70 -6.58
N TYR A 69 5.09 -10.05 -6.35
CA TYR A 69 3.76 -10.64 -6.50
C TYR A 69 2.98 -9.98 -7.63
N ALA A 70 2.24 -10.78 -8.41
CA ALA A 70 1.42 -10.30 -9.52
C ALA A 70 0.14 -9.60 -9.01
N ARG A 71 0.24 -8.30 -8.68
CA ARG A 71 -0.95 -7.49 -8.39
C ARG A 71 -1.56 -7.00 -9.70
N LEU A 72 -2.69 -7.58 -10.08
CA LEU A 72 -3.46 -7.16 -11.25
C LEU A 72 -3.95 -5.70 -11.07
N PRO A 73 -3.72 -4.80 -12.05
CA PRO A 73 -4.22 -3.43 -11.99
C PRO A 73 -5.73 -3.35 -11.77
N GLU A 74 -6.51 -4.25 -12.36
CA GLU A 74 -7.97 -4.27 -12.27
C GLU A 74 -8.45 -4.50 -10.84
N GLN A 75 -7.79 -5.41 -10.10
CA GLN A 75 -8.07 -5.61 -8.68
C GLN A 75 -7.71 -4.37 -7.87
N SER A 76 -6.56 -3.76 -8.16
CA SER A 76 -6.12 -2.53 -7.48
C SER A 76 -7.14 -1.41 -7.68
N ALA A 77 -7.56 -1.18 -8.92
CA ALA A 77 -8.57 -0.20 -9.27
C ALA A 77 -9.91 -0.47 -8.57
N HIS A 78 -10.35 -1.73 -8.54
CA HIS A 78 -11.57 -2.13 -7.83
C HIS A 78 -11.52 -1.76 -6.35
N HIS A 79 -10.40 -2.06 -5.67
CA HIS A 79 -10.25 -1.75 -4.24
C HIS A 79 -10.17 -0.24 -4.00
N MET A 80 -9.45 0.49 -4.86
CA MET A 80 -9.35 1.95 -4.74
C MET A 80 -10.69 2.66 -4.95
N ARG A 81 -11.54 2.18 -5.88
CA ARG A 81 -12.92 2.69 -6.05
C ARG A 81 -13.83 2.44 -4.86
N HIS A 82 -13.53 1.47 -4.00
CA HIS A 82 -14.30 1.22 -2.77
C HIS A 82 -13.73 2.00 -1.59
N PHE A 83 -12.40 2.12 -1.54
CA PHE A 83 -11.73 2.97 -0.57
C PHE A 83 -12.14 4.43 -0.73
N HIS A 84 -12.15 4.95 -1.96
CA HIS A 84 -12.50 6.34 -2.27
C HIS A 84 -14.01 6.54 -2.50
N ARG A 85 -14.82 6.07 -1.55
CA ARG A 85 -16.27 6.35 -1.47
C ARG A 85 -16.58 7.30 -0.32
#